data_AF-A0A8T1T1E8-F1
#
_entry.id   AF-A0A8T1T1E8-F1
#
_cell.length_a   1.000
_cell.length_b   1.000
_cell.length_c   1.000
_cell.angle_alpha   90.00
_cell.angle_beta   90.00
_cell.angle_gamma   90.00
#
_symmetry.space_group_name_H-M   'P 1'
#
loop_
_entity.id
_entity.type
_entity.pdbx_description
1 polymer ?
#
loop_
_entity_poly.entity_id
_entity_poly.type
_entity_poly.pdbx_seq_one_letter_code
_entity_poly.pdbx_strand_id
1 'polypeptide(L)'
;MSPVFPMLTVLSMFYYICLRRRARTATRGEMMNSRRAIESNSRALPINVEVVQYAKEVLDFSSHYGSENSMSYTMWNLAGIPNVYPSSGDFTQTAVFRTYGTWWDQCPSAQLPFKRTPPNFCSHDYVELAFEEPVYPTAVHVLETYHPGAVIRILACSANPYSQNTPAEVRWEILWSEAPTKVNSPQARQFTPCIKQIDFPTNLIRLEVNSSLQDYYAELDAVVLHGVKERPVLSLKTLMIDMSDLDEDDDEEKNGCEMDSLNKQFSVAALREWTTNGYFDKLPY
;
A
#
# COMPACT_ATOMS: atom_id res chain seq x y z
N MET A 1 15.80 -44.06 -19.66
CA MET A 1 16.22 -42.74 -19.17
C MET A 1 16.30 -41.81 -20.37
N SER A 2 15.37 -40.86 -20.46
CA SER A 2 15.36 -39.79 -21.46
C SER A 2 15.08 -38.48 -20.72
N PRO A 3 15.78 -37.37 -21.02
CA PRO A 3 15.50 -36.10 -20.37
C PRO A 3 14.27 -35.45 -21.01
N VAL A 4 13.26 -35.11 -20.20
CA VAL A 4 12.11 -34.32 -20.63
C VAL A 4 12.45 -32.85 -20.42
N PHE A 5 12.60 -32.10 -21.50
CA PHE A 5 12.63 -30.65 -21.46
C PHE A 5 11.22 -30.11 -21.21
N PRO A 6 11.01 -29.13 -20.31
CA PRO A 6 9.70 -28.52 -20.14
C PRO A 6 9.37 -27.66 -21.38
N MET A 7 8.28 -28.00 -22.07
CA MET A 7 7.68 -27.14 -23.10
C MET A 7 7.21 -25.83 -22.46
N LEU A 8 7.84 -24.71 -22.81
CA LEU A 8 7.22 -23.41 -22.61
C LEU A 8 5.96 -23.34 -23.49
N THR A 9 4.82 -23.16 -22.84
CA THR A 9 3.54 -23.01 -23.52
C THR A 9 3.48 -21.71 -24.31
N VAL A 10 2.72 -21.71 -25.41
CA VAL A 10 2.52 -20.57 -26.32
C VAL A 10 2.04 -19.31 -25.58
N LEU A 11 1.31 -19.43 -24.46
CA LEU A 11 0.95 -18.31 -23.58
C LEU A 11 2.16 -17.58 -22.98
N SER A 12 3.21 -18.31 -22.60
CA SER A 12 4.46 -17.70 -22.09
C SER A 12 5.16 -16.89 -23.19
N MET A 13 5.13 -17.36 -24.43
CA MET A 13 5.72 -16.61 -25.56
C MET A 13 4.97 -15.32 -25.89
N PHE A 14 3.64 -15.29 -25.79
CA PHE A 14 2.87 -14.05 -25.99
C PHE A 14 3.10 -13.03 -24.88
N TYR A 15 3.23 -13.48 -23.63
CA TYR A 15 3.64 -12.63 -22.50
C TYR A 15 5.01 -11.97 -22.77
N TYR A 16 5.98 -12.72 -23.27
CA TYR A 16 7.31 -12.21 -23.64
C TYR A 16 7.31 -11.25 -24.83
N ILE A 17 6.38 -11.40 -25.79
CA ILE A 17 6.29 -10.53 -26.98
C ILE A 17 5.66 -9.17 -26.62
N CYS A 18 4.67 -9.15 -25.72
CA CYS A 18 4.03 -7.92 -25.24
C CYS A 18 4.97 -7.07 -24.38
N LEU A 19 5.75 -7.70 -23.47
CA LEU A 19 6.80 -7.04 -22.69
C LEU A 19 7.91 -6.44 -23.59
N ARG A 20 8.30 -7.14 -24.68
CA ARG A 20 9.33 -6.65 -25.62
C ARG A 20 8.87 -5.53 -26.55
N ARG A 21 7.56 -5.27 -26.69
CA ARG A 21 7.08 -4.12 -27.50
C ARG A 21 7.06 -2.83 -26.70
N ARG A 22 6.81 -2.87 -25.38
CA ARG A 22 6.87 -1.68 -24.52
C ARG A 22 8.30 -1.26 -24.16
N ALA A 23 9.27 -2.19 -24.21
CA ALA A 23 10.68 -1.91 -23.96
C ALA A 23 11.46 -1.27 -25.15
N ARG A 24 10.85 -1.13 -26.34
CA ARG A 24 11.56 -0.64 -27.56
C ARG A 24 11.33 0.83 -27.91
N THR A 25 10.53 1.57 -27.15
CA THR A 25 10.30 3.01 -27.41
C THR A 25 11.10 3.94 -26.51
N ALA A 26 12.02 3.42 -25.68
CA ALA A 26 12.98 4.23 -24.94
C ALA A 26 14.40 3.70 -25.20
N THR A 27 15.07 4.19 -26.25
CA THR A 27 16.54 4.25 -26.38
C THR A 27 16.94 4.75 -27.77
N ARG A 28 17.14 6.07 -27.92
CA ARG A 28 18.12 6.61 -28.89
C ARG A 28 18.44 8.09 -28.62
N GLY A 29 19.63 8.33 -28.08
CA GLY A 29 20.22 9.66 -27.76
C GLY A 29 20.21 9.88 -26.26
N GLU A 30 21.31 10.02 -25.53
CA GLU A 30 22.63 10.56 -25.86
C GLU A 30 23.73 9.72 -25.20
N MET A 31 24.72 9.33 -25.99
CA MET A 31 26.02 8.88 -25.52
C MET A 31 27.01 9.96 -25.95
N MET A 32 27.97 10.28 -25.07
CA MET A 32 29.09 11.22 -25.22
C MET A 32 28.87 12.61 -24.61
N ASN A 33 29.22 12.75 -23.33
CA ASN A 33 30.32 13.62 -22.88
C ASN A 33 30.38 13.67 -21.35
N SER A 34 31.39 13.03 -20.76
CA SER A 34 32.17 13.58 -19.63
C SER A 34 33.12 12.51 -19.10
N ARG A 35 34.33 12.47 -19.68
CA ARG A 35 35.52 11.95 -18.99
C ARG A 35 36.27 13.15 -18.42
N ARG A 36 35.98 13.51 -17.17
CA ARG A 36 36.94 14.04 -16.16
C ARG A 36 36.18 14.70 -15.01
N ALA A 37 36.23 14.05 -13.84
CA ALA A 37 36.49 14.69 -12.54
C ALA A 37 36.34 13.59 -11.46
N ILE A 38 37.47 12.98 -11.11
CA ILE A 38 37.64 12.28 -9.83
C ILE A 38 38.09 13.37 -8.87
N GLU A 39 37.27 13.70 -7.85
CA GLU A 39 37.69 13.84 -6.44
C GLU A 39 36.62 14.50 -5.55
N SER A 40 36.40 13.84 -4.41
CA SER A 40 36.04 14.40 -3.09
C SER A 40 34.93 15.46 -3.02
N ASN A 41 33.71 14.97 -2.80
CA ASN A 41 32.85 15.59 -1.80
C ASN A 41 31.85 14.56 -1.25
N SER A 42 32.19 13.95 -0.12
CA SER A 42 31.24 13.25 0.73
C SER A 42 30.26 14.27 1.34
N ARG A 43 29.37 14.80 0.50
CA ARG A 43 28.19 15.50 0.97
C ARG A 43 27.26 14.43 1.53
N ALA A 44 27.11 14.40 2.85
CA ALA A 44 26.01 13.68 3.48
C ALA A 44 24.72 14.11 2.77
N LEU A 45 24.11 13.18 2.03
CA LEU A 45 22.80 13.36 1.45
C LEU A 45 21.83 13.69 2.59
N PRO A 46 20.87 14.60 2.41
CA PRO A 46 19.92 14.92 3.46
C PRO A 46 19.22 13.65 3.93
N ILE A 47 19.21 13.49 5.25
CA ILE A 47 18.48 12.44 5.99
C ILE A 47 17.02 12.48 5.52
N ASN A 48 16.56 11.37 4.92
CA ASN A 48 15.27 11.15 4.24
C ASN A 48 15.12 11.76 2.83
N VAL A 49 15.61 11.03 1.82
CA VAL A 49 15.17 11.21 0.43
C VAL A 49 13.75 10.66 0.29
N GLU A 50 12.79 11.53 0.01
CA GLU A 50 11.43 11.13 -0.37
C GLU A 50 11.46 10.46 -1.75
N VAL A 51 10.82 9.30 -1.84
CA VAL A 51 10.60 8.53 -3.06
C VAL A 51 9.15 8.75 -3.46
N VAL A 52 8.95 9.19 -4.70
CA VAL A 52 7.63 9.30 -5.33
C VAL A 52 7.61 8.38 -6.53
N GLN A 53 6.68 7.43 -6.54
CA GLN A 53 6.61 6.40 -7.57
C GLN A 53 5.17 6.08 -7.93
N TYR A 54 4.97 5.74 -9.19
CA TYR A 54 3.71 5.22 -9.69
C TYR A 54 3.69 3.70 -9.55
N ALA A 55 2.49 3.10 -9.53
CA ALA A 55 2.37 1.65 -9.59
C ALA A 55 3.13 1.11 -10.81
N LYS A 56 4.01 0.16 -10.58
CA LYS A 56 4.82 -0.47 -11.63
C LYS A 56 3.99 -1.47 -12.42
N GLU A 57 3.17 -2.25 -11.71
CA GLU A 57 2.28 -3.24 -12.27
C GLU A 57 1.10 -3.51 -11.33
N VAL A 58 0.07 -4.13 -11.90
CA VAL A 58 -1.04 -4.71 -11.15
C VAL A 58 -0.71 -6.18 -10.90
N LEU A 59 -0.91 -6.69 -9.69
CA LEU A 59 -0.64 -8.10 -9.37
C LEU A 59 -1.92 -8.95 -9.39
N ASP A 60 -2.97 -8.43 -8.78
CA ASP A 60 -4.23 -9.14 -8.61
C ASP A 60 -5.39 -8.13 -8.52
N PHE A 61 -6.60 -8.60 -8.82
CA PHE A 61 -7.82 -7.81 -8.72
C PHE A 61 -9.06 -8.72 -8.72
N SER A 62 -10.13 -8.27 -8.07
CA SER A 62 -11.40 -9.01 -8.04
C SER A 62 -12.18 -8.96 -9.36
N SER A 63 -12.18 -7.80 -10.03
CA SER A 63 -12.92 -7.60 -11.27
C SER A 63 -12.38 -6.43 -12.10
N HIS A 64 -12.70 -6.43 -13.39
CA HIS A 64 -12.45 -5.30 -14.29
C HIS A 64 -13.52 -5.24 -15.40
N TYR A 65 -13.85 -4.08 -15.94
CA TYR A 65 -14.86 -3.95 -16.99
C TYR A 65 -14.38 -4.50 -18.33
N GLY A 66 -13.13 -4.21 -18.68
CA GLY A 66 -12.52 -4.62 -19.95
C GLY A 66 -12.55 -6.14 -20.17
N SER A 67 -12.59 -6.55 -21.44
CA SER A 67 -12.42 -7.96 -21.81
C SER A 67 -10.94 -8.35 -21.83
N GLU A 68 -10.65 -9.64 -21.68
CA GLU A 68 -9.28 -10.18 -21.65
C GLU A 68 -8.45 -9.84 -22.92
N ASN A 69 -9.12 -9.60 -24.04
CA ASN A 69 -8.49 -9.27 -25.33
C ASN A 69 -8.48 -7.77 -25.63
N SER A 70 -8.91 -6.92 -24.70
CA SER A 70 -8.96 -5.47 -24.84
C SER A 70 -7.98 -4.79 -23.90
N MET A 71 -7.51 -3.60 -24.26
CA MET A 71 -6.81 -2.71 -23.34
C MET A 71 -7.77 -1.68 -22.71
N SER A 72 -8.99 -1.57 -23.23
CA SER A 72 -9.97 -0.60 -22.75
C SER A 72 -10.54 -1.00 -21.39
N TYR A 73 -10.53 -0.06 -20.44
CA TYR A 73 -11.17 -0.22 -19.12
C TYR A 73 -10.63 -1.39 -18.30
N THR A 74 -9.35 -1.71 -18.47
CA THR A 74 -8.70 -2.83 -17.76
C THR A 74 -7.95 -2.33 -16.53
N MET A 75 -7.88 -3.14 -15.47
CA MET A 75 -7.10 -2.79 -14.28
C MET A 75 -5.63 -2.49 -14.59
N TRP A 76 -5.06 -3.13 -15.62
CA TRP A 76 -3.69 -2.92 -16.09
C TRP A 76 -3.36 -1.46 -16.44
N ASN A 77 -4.39 -0.64 -16.70
CA ASN A 77 -4.24 0.78 -16.96
C ASN A 77 -3.74 1.58 -15.74
N LEU A 78 -3.86 1.04 -14.51
CA LEU A 78 -3.27 1.64 -13.29
C LEU A 78 -1.74 1.60 -13.26
N ALA A 79 -1.11 0.78 -14.11
CA ALA A 79 0.33 0.64 -14.14
C ALA A 79 0.99 1.77 -14.96
N GLY A 80 1.82 2.56 -14.28
CA GLY A 80 2.59 3.67 -14.83
C GLY A 80 2.00 5.03 -14.50
N ILE A 81 2.43 6.03 -15.27
CA ILE A 81 1.97 7.41 -15.15
C ILE A 81 0.51 7.56 -15.63
N PRO A 82 -0.25 8.55 -15.12
CA PRO A 82 -1.60 8.83 -15.58
C PRO A 82 -1.68 9.14 -17.07
N ASN A 83 -2.76 8.71 -17.73
CA ASN A 83 -3.03 9.00 -19.14
C ASN A 83 -4.10 10.09 -19.34
N VAL A 84 -4.94 10.32 -18.33
CA VAL A 84 -6.19 11.10 -18.43
C VAL A 84 -6.21 12.26 -17.45
N TYR A 85 -5.84 12.03 -16.20
CA TYR A 85 -5.85 13.05 -15.15
C TYR A 85 -5.00 14.27 -15.57
N PRO A 86 -5.47 15.51 -15.38
CA PRO A 86 -6.62 15.94 -14.58
C PRO A 86 -7.96 16.04 -15.34
N SER A 87 -8.05 15.48 -16.55
CA SER A 87 -9.30 15.47 -17.30
C SER A 87 -10.33 14.54 -16.64
N SER A 88 -11.61 14.85 -16.84
CA SER A 88 -12.72 14.07 -16.29
C SER A 88 -13.66 13.60 -17.40
N GLY A 89 -14.10 12.35 -17.31
CA GLY A 89 -14.96 11.71 -18.31
C GLY A 89 -14.74 10.20 -18.38
N ASP A 90 -15.49 9.56 -19.25
CA ASP A 90 -15.38 8.12 -19.54
C ASP A 90 -14.24 7.90 -20.56
N PHE A 91 -13.12 7.34 -20.10
CA PHE A 91 -11.93 7.16 -20.92
C PHE A 91 -11.48 5.70 -20.92
N THR A 92 -11.39 5.10 -22.11
CA THR A 92 -10.91 3.71 -22.28
C THR A 92 -9.53 3.43 -21.66
N GLN A 93 -8.71 4.45 -21.45
CA GLN A 93 -7.36 4.34 -20.88
C GLN A 93 -7.34 4.26 -19.34
N THR A 94 -8.49 4.23 -18.65
CA THR A 94 -8.58 4.15 -17.19
C THR A 94 -8.88 2.72 -16.73
N ALA A 95 -8.77 2.46 -15.43
CA ALA A 95 -9.17 1.23 -14.79
C ALA A 95 -10.57 1.35 -14.20
N VAL A 96 -11.40 0.34 -14.49
CA VAL A 96 -12.83 0.34 -14.17
C VAL A 96 -13.23 -1.01 -13.61
N PHE A 97 -13.83 -1.03 -12.42
CA PHE A 97 -14.39 -2.26 -11.83
C PHE A 97 -15.72 -2.63 -12.48
N ARG A 98 -16.14 -3.90 -12.39
CA ARG A 98 -17.42 -4.32 -13.00
C ARG A 98 -18.63 -3.77 -12.26
N THR A 99 -18.50 -3.51 -10.97
CA THR A 99 -19.64 -3.20 -10.11
C THR A 99 -19.79 -1.71 -9.82
N TYR A 100 -21.04 -1.26 -9.77
CA TYR A 100 -21.47 0.08 -9.36
C TYR A 100 -22.96 0.05 -9.01
N GLY A 101 -23.39 0.98 -8.16
CA GLY A 101 -24.77 1.02 -7.66
C GLY A 101 -25.15 -0.23 -6.87
N THR A 102 -26.44 -0.36 -6.56
CA THR A 102 -26.98 -1.46 -5.75
C THR A 102 -27.66 -2.55 -6.57
N TRP A 103 -27.66 -2.44 -7.90
CA TRP A 103 -28.45 -3.34 -8.75
C TRP A 103 -27.96 -4.80 -8.66
N TRP A 104 -26.64 -4.98 -8.49
CA TRP A 104 -25.99 -6.28 -8.35
C TRP A 104 -26.54 -7.09 -7.16
N ASP A 105 -26.92 -6.42 -6.08
CA ASP A 105 -27.49 -7.04 -4.87
C ASP A 105 -29.00 -7.29 -5.00
N GLN A 106 -29.67 -6.59 -5.92
CA GLN A 106 -31.13 -6.66 -6.11
C GLN A 106 -31.54 -7.63 -7.20
N CYS A 107 -30.61 -8.06 -8.06
CA CYS A 107 -30.93 -8.97 -9.15
C CYS A 107 -31.32 -10.37 -8.63
N PRO A 108 -32.23 -11.10 -9.31
CA PRO A 108 -32.62 -12.46 -8.87
C PRO A 108 -31.47 -13.46 -8.79
N SER A 109 -30.38 -13.20 -9.52
CA SER A 109 -29.14 -13.98 -9.52
C SER A 109 -28.11 -13.53 -8.49
N ALA A 110 -28.43 -12.52 -7.66
CA ALA A 110 -27.53 -12.01 -6.64
C ALA A 110 -27.12 -13.12 -5.68
N GLN A 111 -25.82 -13.22 -5.40
CA GLN A 111 -25.34 -14.20 -4.44
C GLN A 111 -25.70 -13.77 -3.02
N LEU A 112 -26.11 -14.73 -2.20
CA LEU A 112 -26.33 -14.47 -0.78
C LEU A 112 -25.00 -14.15 -0.09
N PRO A 113 -24.96 -13.18 0.84
CA PRO A 113 -23.77 -12.90 1.62
C PRO A 113 -23.26 -14.15 2.34
N PHE A 114 -21.94 -14.31 2.40
CA PHE A 114 -21.35 -15.40 3.15
C PHE A 114 -21.68 -15.27 4.64
N LYS A 115 -22.08 -16.38 5.28
CA LYS A 115 -22.53 -16.39 6.69
C LYS A 115 -21.50 -15.86 7.71
N ARG A 116 -20.22 -15.83 7.35
CA ARG A 116 -19.10 -15.41 8.22
C ARG A 116 -18.57 -14.02 7.88
N THR A 117 -19.20 -13.30 6.96
CA THR A 117 -18.79 -11.93 6.64
C THR A 117 -19.05 -11.02 7.84
N PRO A 118 -18.04 -10.26 8.33
CA PRO A 118 -18.23 -9.30 9.39
C PRO A 118 -19.32 -8.27 9.02
N PRO A 119 -20.16 -7.82 9.97
CA PRO A 119 -21.25 -6.90 9.67
C PRO A 119 -20.79 -5.52 9.18
N ASN A 120 -19.54 -5.15 9.45
CA ASN A 120 -18.90 -3.91 8.99
C ASN A 120 -18.08 -4.09 7.70
N PHE A 121 -18.08 -5.27 7.10
CA PHE A 121 -17.38 -5.52 5.84
C PHE A 121 -18.21 -4.95 4.68
N CYS A 122 -17.64 -3.96 4.00
CA CYS A 122 -18.27 -3.27 2.89
C CYS A 122 -17.40 -3.25 1.63
N SER A 123 -16.28 -3.99 1.59
CA SER A 123 -15.48 -4.10 0.37
C SER A 123 -16.21 -4.96 -0.66
N HIS A 124 -16.37 -4.44 -1.88
CA HIS A 124 -17.01 -5.16 -2.98
C HIS A 124 -15.97 -5.67 -3.97
N ASP A 125 -14.96 -4.84 -4.25
CA ASP A 125 -13.90 -5.14 -5.19
C ASP A 125 -12.54 -4.70 -4.62
N TYR A 126 -11.46 -5.23 -5.17
CA TYR A 126 -10.09 -4.84 -4.82
C TYR A 126 -9.15 -4.89 -6.01
N VAL A 127 -8.03 -4.16 -5.89
CA VAL A 127 -6.88 -4.24 -6.78
C VAL A 127 -5.58 -4.17 -5.97
N GLU A 128 -4.60 -4.97 -6.35
CA GLU A 128 -3.26 -5.00 -5.78
C GLU A 128 -2.24 -4.41 -6.75
N LEU A 129 -1.44 -3.48 -6.24
CA LEU A 129 -0.50 -2.69 -7.01
C LEU A 129 0.90 -2.86 -6.42
N ALA A 130 1.82 -3.29 -7.27
CA ALA A 130 3.23 -3.37 -6.92
C ALA A 130 3.97 -2.10 -7.34
N PHE A 131 4.92 -1.69 -6.52
CA PHE A 131 5.75 -0.51 -6.70
C PHE A 131 7.23 -0.91 -6.80
N GLU A 132 8.05 -0.10 -7.48
CA GLU A 132 9.45 -0.45 -7.74
C GLU A 132 10.25 -0.60 -6.46
N GLU A 133 10.18 0.38 -5.56
CA GLU A 133 10.99 0.43 -4.35
C GLU A 133 10.13 0.25 -3.08
N PRO A 134 10.53 -0.59 -2.11
CA PRO A 134 9.89 -0.64 -0.81
C PRO A 134 10.18 0.62 -0.01
N VAL A 135 9.13 1.25 0.50
CA VAL A 135 9.21 2.52 1.25
C VAL A 135 8.34 2.47 2.49
N TYR A 136 8.65 3.30 3.48
CA TYR A 136 7.70 3.64 4.54
C TYR A 136 6.71 4.67 3.98
N PRO A 137 5.42 4.32 3.78
CA PRO A 137 4.47 5.21 3.13
C PRO A 137 4.27 6.51 3.91
N THR A 138 4.39 7.64 3.22
CA THR A 138 4.07 8.97 3.75
C THR A 138 2.75 9.49 3.19
N ALA A 139 2.42 9.12 1.96
CA ALA A 139 1.11 9.36 1.34
C ALA A 139 0.81 8.32 0.26
N VAL A 140 -0.48 8.11 0.00
CA VAL A 140 -0.97 7.36 -1.16
C VAL A 140 -1.97 8.26 -1.87
N HIS A 141 -1.71 8.56 -3.14
CA HIS A 141 -2.63 9.36 -3.96
C HIS A 141 -3.30 8.46 -4.98
N VAL A 142 -4.62 8.54 -5.09
CA VAL A 142 -5.39 7.85 -6.13
C VAL A 142 -5.95 8.91 -7.08
N LEU A 143 -5.62 8.80 -8.36
CA LEU A 143 -6.12 9.72 -9.39
C LEU A 143 -7.45 9.18 -9.92
N GLU A 144 -8.55 9.70 -9.38
CA GLU A 144 -9.91 9.33 -9.78
C GLU A 144 -10.37 10.28 -10.89
N THR A 145 -10.75 9.76 -12.05
CA THR A 145 -11.06 10.57 -13.25
C THR A 145 -12.56 10.65 -13.57
N TYR A 146 -13.35 9.70 -13.08
CA TYR A 146 -14.80 9.65 -13.33
C TYR A 146 -15.52 8.98 -12.16
N HIS A 147 -16.64 9.56 -11.72
CA HIS A 147 -17.43 9.12 -10.54
C HIS A 147 -16.56 8.77 -9.32
N PRO A 148 -15.82 9.75 -8.77
CA PRO A 148 -14.88 9.52 -7.67
C PRO A 148 -15.57 9.09 -6.36
N GLY A 149 -14.79 8.53 -5.43
CA GLY A 149 -15.26 8.16 -4.09
C GLY A 149 -15.60 6.69 -3.93
N ALA A 150 -15.09 5.83 -4.81
CA ALA A 150 -15.27 4.38 -4.67
C ALA A 150 -14.25 3.76 -3.71
N VAL A 151 -13.07 4.36 -3.50
CA VAL A 151 -12.04 3.82 -2.61
C VAL A 151 -12.48 3.95 -1.15
N ILE A 152 -12.52 2.83 -0.42
CA ILE A 152 -12.94 2.77 0.99
C ILE A 152 -11.86 2.24 1.93
N ARG A 153 -10.81 1.62 1.39
CA ARG A 153 -9.68 1.12 2.17
C ARG A 153 -8.41 1.10 1.36
N ILE A 154 -7.30 1.43 2.02
CA ILE A 154 -5.95 1.29 1.50
C ILE A 154 -5.18 0.40 2.49
N LEU A 155 -4.60 -0.69 2.01
CA LEU A 155 -3.78 -1.60 2.81
C LEU A 155 -2.36 -1.67 2.26
N ALA A 156 -1.40 -1.88 3.16
CA ALA A 156 -0.01 -2.17 2.84
C ALA A 156 0.32 -3.62 3.20
N CYS A 157 1.02 -4.31 2.32
CA CYS A 157 1.53 -5.66 2.57
C CYS A 157 3.02 -5.62 2.94
N SER A 158 3.43 -6.42 3.91
CA SER A 158 4.83 -6.58 4.29
C SER A 158 5.63 -7.46 3.32
N ALA A 159 4.97 -8.20 2.44
CA ALA A 159 5.63 -9.04 1.45
C ALA A 159 6.09 -8.20 0.25
N ASN A 160 7.32 -8.46 -0.21
CA ASN A 160 7.82 -7.88 -1.45
C ASN A 160 7.50 -8.83 -2.62
N PRO A 161 6.65 -8.42 -3.58
CA PRO A 161 6.26 -9.27 -4.71
C PRO A 161 7.41 -9.63 -5.65
N TYR A 162 8.53 -8.88 -5.60
CA TYR A 162 9.73 -9.16 -6.39
C TYR A 162 10.77 -10.03 -5.67
N SER A 163 10.54 -10.35 -4.39
CA SER A 163 11.44 -11.21 -3.63
C SER A 163 11.22 -12.67 -4.02
N GLN A 164 12.31 -13.38 -4.33
CA GLN A 164 12.27 -14.84 -4.51
C GLN A 164 12.07 -15.59 -3.18
N ASN A 165 12.34 -14.93 -2.05
CA ASN A 165 12.13 -15.48 -0.73
C ASN A 165 10.75 -15.06 -0.23
N THR A 166 9.84 -16.02 -0.11
CA THR A 166 8.55 -15.82 0.54
C THR A 166 8.78 -15.62 2.05
N PRO A 167 8.32 -14.52 2.64
CA PRO A 167 8.43 -14.32 4.08
C PRO A 167 7.63 -15.40 4.83
N ALA A 168 8.13 -15.80 6.00
CA ALA A 168 7.44 -16.78 6.85
C ALA A 168 6.06 -16.27 7.34
N GLU A 169 5.91 -14.96 7.46
CA GLU A 169 4.67 -14.30 7.84
C GLU A 169 4.40 -13.11 6.91
N VAL A 170 3.20 -13.06 6.34
CA VAL A 170 2.70 -11.96 5.52
C VAL A 170 1.75 -11.14 6.38
N ARG A 171 2.06 -9.86 6.58
CA ARG A 171 1.24 -8.93 7.35
C ARG A 171 0.58 -7.92 6.41
N TRP A 172 -0.72 -7.73 6.57
CA TRP A 172 -1.47 -6.66 5.93
C TRP A 172 -1.86 -5.63 6.98
N GLU A 173 -1.51 -4.37 6.76
CA GLU A 173 -1.93 -3.26 7.62
C GLU A 173 -2.81 -2.27 6.88
N ILE A 174 -3.90 -1.87 7.53
CA ILE A 174 -4.79 -0.83 7.01
C ILE A 174 -4.09 0.52 7.20
N LEU A 175 -3.78 1.19 6.10
CA LEU A 175 -3.25 2.55 6.06
C LEU A 175 -4.37 3.58 6.24
N TRP A 176 -5.52 3.33 5.62
CA TRP A 176 -6.69 4.20 5.73
C TRP A 176 -7.95 3.39 5.45
N SER A 177 -9.06 3.72 6.11
CA SER A 177 -10.38 3.17 5.80
C SER A 177 -11.48 4.10 6.26
N GLU A 178 -12.51 4.26 5.42
CA GLU A 178 -13.75 4.95 5.76
C GLU A 178 -14.97 4.19 5.24
N ALA A 179 -16.16 4.57 5.72
CA ALA A 179 -17.40 4.04 5.18
C ALA A 179 -17.65 4.58 3.76
N PRO A 180 -18.33 3.81 2.88
CA PRO A 180 -18.70 4.28 1.55
C PRO A 180 -19.44 5.61 1.66
N THR A 181 -18.98 6.62 0.92
CA THR A 181 -19.56 7.96 0.92
C THR A 181 -19.73 8.45 -0.51
N LYS A 182 -20.87 9.07 -0.81
CA LYS A 182 -21.13 9.65 -2.13
C LYS A 182 -20.38 10.97 -2.29
N VAL A 183 -19.61 11.11 -3.36
CA VAL A 183 -18.96 12.37 -3.72
C VAL A 183 -19.88 13.11 -4.69
N ASN A 184 -20.32 14.32 -4.33
CA ASN A 184 -21.34 15.07 -5.08
C ASN A 184 -20.80 15.78 -6.34
N SER A 185 -19.59 15.46 -6.79
CA SER A 185 -18.98 16.03 -7.99
C SER A 185 -18.44 14.91 -8.87
N PRO A 186 -18.82 14.86 -10.17
CA PRO A 186 -18.27 13.89 -11.10
C PRO A 186 -16.86 14.26 -11.57
N GLN A 187 -16.32 15.41 -11.15
CA GLN A 187 -15.02 15.89 -11.60
C GLN A 187 -13.88 15.01 -11.10
N ALA A 188 -12.86 14.89 -11.95
CA ALA A 188 -11.61 14.24 -11.61
C ALA A 188 -10.98 14.89 -10.37
N ARG A 189 -10.41 14.06 -9.50
CA ARG A 189 -9.73 14.51 -8.29
C ARG A 189 -8.53 13.64 -7.98
N GLN A 190 -7.58 14.24 -7.29
CA GLN A 190 -6.54 13.48 -6.61
C GLN A 190 -7.05 13.19 -5.20
N PHE A 191 -7.38 11.93 -4.94
CA PHE A 191 -7.77 11.47 -3.61
C PHE A 191 -6.51 11.24 -2.77
N THR A 192 -6.32 12.07 -1.75
CA THR A 192 -5.14 12.09 -0.85
C THR A 192 -5.60 11.97 0.61
N PRO A 193 -5.98 10.77 1.08
CA PRO A 193 -6.35 10.57 2.48
C PRO A 193 -5.12 10.68 3.40
N CYS A 194 -5.35 11.07 4.65
CA CYS A 194 -4.34 10.95 5.71
C CYS A 194 -4.16 9.47 6.07
N ILE A 195 -2.97 8.93 5.86
CA ILE A 195 -2.67 7.52 6.13
C ILE A 195 -2.00 7.31 7.50
N LYS A 196 -2.30 6.17 8.12
CA LYS A 196 -1.62 5.64 9.31
C LYS A 196 -0.18 5.29 8.96
N GLN A 197 0.76 5.66 9.84
CA GLN A 197 2.14 5.19 9.75
C GLN A 197 2.26 3.71 10.14
N ILE A 198 3.11 2.98 9.42
CA ILE A 198 3.39 1.57 9.65
C ILE A 198 4.88 1.37 9.99
N ASP A 199 5.21 0.22 10.59
CA ASP A 199 6.55 -0.07 11.09
C ASP A 199 7.45 -0.86 10.13
N PHE A 200 6.95 -1.18 8.94
CA PHE A 200 7.67 -1.88 7.88
C PHE A 200 7.60 -1.14 6.55
N PRO A 201 8.62 -1.27 5.68
CA PRO A 201 8.56 -0.73 4.34
C PRO A 201 7.68 -1.63 3.46
N THR A 202 6.93 -1.05 2.53
CA THR A 202 6.05 -1.76 1.61
C THR A 202 6.28 -1.28 0.18
N ASN A 203 6.13 -2.20 -0.76
CA ASN A 203 5.96 -1.91 -2.19
C ASN A 203 4.75 -2.63 -2.76
N LEU A 204 3.78 -2.99 -1.91
CA LEU A 204 2.56 -3.67 -2.31
C LEU A 204 1.38 -3.03 -1.58
N ILE A 205 0.56 -2.31 -2.34
CA ILE A 205 -0.65 -1.66 -1.84
C ILE A 205 -1.86 -2.37 -2.42
N ARG A 206 -2.86 -2.64 -1.56
CA ARG A 206 -4.19 -3.05 -1.98
C ARG A 206 -5.16 -1.89 -1.79
N LEU A 207 -5.88 -1.55 -2.85
CA LEU A 207 -7.06 -0.70 -2.75
C LEU A 207 -8.29 -1.59 -2.67
N GLU A 208 -9.17 -1.34 -1.70
CA GLU A 208 -10.51 -1.90 -1.69
C GLU A 208 -11.52 -0.81 -2.02
N VAL A 209 -12.50 -1.17 -2.84
CA VAL A 209 -13.50 -0.26 -3.35
C VAL A 209 -14.91 -0.74 -3.03
N ASN A 210 -15.80 0.23 -2.89
CA ASN A 210 -17.24 0.05 -2.84
C ASN A 210 -17.89 1.14 -3.69
N SER A 211 -18.42 0.71 -4.84
CA SER A 211 -19.10 1.60 -5.79
C SER A 211 -20.63 1.60 -5.62
N SER A 212 -21.18 1.08 -4.52
CA SER A 212 -22.64 0.94 -4.31
C SER A 212 -23.39 2.27 -4.28
N LEU A 213 -22.71 3.35 -3.90
CA LEU A 213 -23.26 4.71 -3.87
C LEU A 213 -23.04 5.50 -5.16
N GLN A 214 -22.36 4.90 -6.15
CA GLN A 214 -22.07 5.52 -7.43
C GLN A 214 -23.23 5.29 -8.39
N ASP A 215 -23.62 6.34 -9.11
CA ASP A 215 -24.70 6.27 -10.11
C ASP A 215 -24.21 5.60 -11.42
N TYR A 216 -22.89 5.54 -11.60
CA TYR A 216 -22.22 4.92 -12.75
C TYR A 216 -20.84 4.37 -12.37
N TYR A 217 -20.12 3.83 -13.35
CA TYR A 217 -18.77 3.30 -13.17
C TYR A 217 -17.79 4.33 -12.64
N ALA A 218 -17.06 3.96 -11.57
CA ALA A 218 -15.94 4.73 -11.05
C ALA A 218 -14.66 4.37 -11.84
N GLU A 219 -13.90 5.40 -12.23
CA GLU A 219 -12.67 5.25 -13.00
C GLU A 219 -11.45 5.78 -12.26
N LEU A 220 -10.38 4.97 -12.29
CA LEU A 220 -9.08 5.28 -11.70
C LEU A 220 -8.02 5.33 -12.81
N ASP A 221 -7.18 6.34 -12.83
CA ASP A 221 -6.15 6.51 -13.87
C ASP A 221 -4.77 6.05 -13.38
N ALA A 222 -4.38 6.43 -12.16
CA ALA A 222 -3.13 5.97 -11.57
C ALA A 222 -3.15 6.02 -10.04
N VAL A 223 -2.18 5.34 -9.43
CA VAL A 223 -1.90 5.41 -7.99
C VAL A 223 -0.45 5.80 -7.77
N VAL A 224 -0.24 6.78 -6.91
CA VAL A 224 1.08 7.31 -6.55
C VAL A 224 1.38 6.98 -5.10
N LEU A 225 2.49 6.29 -4.88
CA LEU A 225 3.02 6.00 -3.55
C LEU A 225 4.15 6.98 -3.25
N HIS A 226 3.98 7.74 -2.18
CA HIS A 226 5.01 8.56 -1.57
C HIS A 226 5.55 7.83 -0.35
N GLY A 227 6.87 7.88 -0.14
CA GLY A 227 7.46 7.34 1.07
C GLY A 227 8.93 7.66 1.23
N VAL A 228 9.49 7.23 2.35
CA VAL A 228 10.93 7.36 2.65
C VAL A 228 11.57 5.98 2.76
N LYS A 229 12.85 5.85 2.38
CA LYS A 229 13.57 4.56 2.43
C LYS A 229 13.93 4.12 3.84
N GLU A 230 14.13 5.09 4.73
CA GLU A 230 14.47 4.85 6.12
C GLU A 230 13.23 5.00 6.99
N ARG A 231 13.17 4.24 8.09
CA ARG A 231 12.05 4.33 9.02
C ARG A 231 11.97 5.76 9.55
N PRO A 232 10.80 6.42 9.49
CA PRO A 232 10.61 7.69 10.17
C PRO A 232 10.92 7.49 11.65
N VAL A 233 12.05 8.02 12.12
CA VAL A 233 12.34 8.07 13.55
C VAL A 233 11.38 9.10 14.12
N LEU A 234 10.26 8.63 14.69
CA LEU A 234 9.41 9.49 15.49
C LEU A 234 10.31 10.12 16.56
N SER A 235 10.52 11.43 16.44
CA SER A 235 11.23 12.20 17.44
C SER A 235 10.46 12.03 18.76
N LEU A 236 10.98 11.22 19.67
CA LEU A 236 10.63 11.24 21.09
C LEU A 236 11.07 12.60 21.65
N LYS A 237 10.38 13.67 21.25
CA LYS A 237 10.54 15.03 21.77
C LYS A 237 9.49 15.27 22.85
N THR A 238 9.51 14.48 23.93
CA THR A 238 8.87 14.86 25.22
C THR A 238 9.52 14.23 26.45
N LEU A 239 10.68 13.59 26.37
CA LEU A 239 11.47 13.28 27.57
C LEU A 239 12.92 13.70 27.33
N MET A 240 13.13 15.00 27.13
CA MET A 240 14.35 15.58 27.66
C MET A 240 14.20 15.53 29.18
N ILE A 241 14.85 14.54 29.77
CA ILE A 241 15.25 14.58 31.17
C ILE A 241 15.97 15.92 31.31
N ASP A 242 15.35 16.83 32.04
CA ASP A 242 15.96 18.04 32.55
C ASP A 242 17.04 17.60 33.53
N MET A 243 18.27 17.49 33.03
CA MET A 243 19.50 17.29 33.81
C MET A 243 20.25 18.62 33.87
N SER A 244 19.54 19.70 34.20
CA SER A 244 20.12 20.97 34.61
C SER A 244 19.58 21.37 35.98
N ASP A 245 20.05 20.66 37.00
CA ASP A 245 20.19 21.22 38.35
C ASP A 245 21.19 20.35 39.13
N LEU A 246 22.47 20.63 38.91
CA LEU A 246 23.57 20.21 39.76
C LEU A 246 24.58 21.35 39.78
N ASP A 247 24.48 22.21 40.79
CA ASP A 247 25.56 22.99 41.39
C ASP A 247 25.09 23.21 42.86
N GLU A 248 25.52 22.36 43.79
CA GLU A 248 26.63 22.62 44.74
C GLU A 248 26.34 23.77 45.71
N ASP A 249 25.93 23.43 46.94
CA ASP A 249 26.42 24.13 48.14
C ASP A 249 26.40 23.17 49.35
N ASP A 250 27.55 23.13 50.02
CA ASP A 250 27.87 22.37 51.23
C ASP A 250 27.10 22.87 52.46
N ASP A 251 26.77 21.95 53.39
CA ASP A 251 27.21 22.01 54.80
C ASP A 251 26.51 20.98 55.72
N GLU A 252 27.36 20.14 56.31
CA GLU A 252 27.34 19.50 57.65
C GLU A 252 26.16 18.66 58.21
N GLU A 253 26.51 17.39 58.45
CA GLU A 253 26.26 16.55 59.64
C GLU A 253 24.86 16.50 60.31
N LYS A 254 24.24 15.30 60.29
CA LYS A 254 24.36 14.25 61.33
C LYS A 254 23.11 13.37 61.45
N ASN A 255 23.36 12.09 61.75
CA ASN A 255 22.48 11.07 62.33
C ASN A 255 21.41 10.38 61.47
N GLY A 256 21.67 9.10 61.18
CA GLY A 256 20.98 8.03 61.90
C GLY A 256 19.83 7.32 61.17
N CYS A 257 20.07 6.03 60.91
CA CYS A 257 19.11 4.92 60.80
C CYS A 257 17.96 4.99 59.78
N GLU A 258 17.89 3.93 58.99
CA GLU A 258 16.77 2.96 58.97
C GLU A 258 16.33 2.55 57.55
N MET A 259 16.08 1.24 57.48
CA MET A 259 15.77 0.43 56.32
C MET A 259 14.37 0.73 55.75
N ASP A 260 14.14 0.15 54.57
CA ASP A 260 12.83 -0.28 54.07
C ASP A 260 11.87 0.76 53.49
N SER A 261 11.62 0.55 52.19
CA SER A 261 10.40 0.77 51.39
C SER A 261 10.74 1.59 50.16
N LEU A 262 10.81 0.99 48.97
CA LEU A 262 9.66 0.93 48.07
C LEU A 262 9.87 -0.20 47.04
N ASN A 263 10.01 -1.43 47.53
CA ASN A 263 9.73 -2.64 46.77
C ASN A 263 8.30 -3.08 47.12
N LYS A 264 7.29 -2.44 46.50
CA LYS A 264 5.89 -2.92 46.51
C LYS A 264 5.03 -2.05 45.60
N GLN A 265 5.11 -2.29 44.29
CA GLN A 265 3.90 -2.11 43.46
C GLN A 265 3.93 -2.83 42.11
N PHE A 266 4.62 -3.95 41.96
CA PHE A 266 4.36 -4.83 40.81
C PHE A 266 4.54 -6.29 41.19
N SER A 267 3.48 -6.89 41.74
CA SER A 267 3.24 -8.31 41.54
C SER A 267 1.78 -8.65 41.82
N VAL A 268 1.22 -9.40 40.88
CA VAL A 268 0.01 -10.23 40.98
C VAL A 268 -1.32 -9.54 40.62
N ALA A 269 -1.58 -9.47 39.32
CA ALA A 269 -2.85 -9.96 38.77
C ALA A 269 -2.67 -10.47 37.33
N ALA A 270 -2.87 -11.78 37.17
CA ALA A 270 -3.25 -12.47 35.94
C ALA A 270 -2.24 -12.52 34.77
N LEU A 271 -1.26 -13.41 34.95
CA LEU A 271 -0.80 -14.30 33.88
C LEU A 271 -1.99 -15.17 33.41
N ARG A 272 -2.53 -14.90 32.21
CA ARG A 272 -3.28 -15.89 31.42
C ARG A 272 -3.18 -15.61 29.91
N GLU A 273 -2.53 -16.56 29.23
CA GLU A 273 -2.77 -17.04 27.86
C GLU A 273 -2.90 -16.01 26.74
N TRP A 274 -1.76 -15.66 26.13
CA TRP A 274 -1.72 -15.17 24.75
C TRP A 274 -1.32 -16.31 23.82
N THR A 275 -2.29 -17.16 23.48
CA THR A 275 -2.17 -18.13 22.40
C THR A 275 -3.50 -18.20 21.68
N THR A 276 -3.61 -17.53 20.53
CA THR A 276 -4.44 -17.96 19.39
C THR A 276 -4.25 -16.97 18.24
N ASN A 277 -3.22 -17.26 17.46
CA ASN A 277 -3.14 -17.07 16.02
C ASN A 277 -4.50 -17.31 15.34
N GLY A 278 -4.90 -16.33 14.53
CA GLY A 278 -6.13 -16.34 13.74
C GLY A 278 -6.24 -17.58 12.86
N TYR A 279 -7.41 -18.19 12.93
CA TYR A 279 -7.74 -19.51 12.42
C TYR A 279 -7.82 -19.55 10.88
N PHE A 280 -6.66 -19.63 10.23
CA PHE A 280 -6.54 -19.92 8.79
C PHE A 280 -6.30 -21.41 8.50
N ASP A 281 -6.03 -22.23 9.52
CA ASP A 281 -5.66 -23.65 9.36
C ASP A 281 -6.84 -24.62 9.13
N LYS A 282 -8.07 -24.11 8.91
CA LYS A 282 -9.27 -24.96 8.70
C LYS A 282 -10.10 -24.58 7.49
N LEU A 283 -9.43 -24.32 6.36
CA LEU A 283 -10.10 -24.42 5.07
C LEU A 283 -9.94 -25.86 4.55
N PRO A 284 -11.04 -26.53 4.17
CA PRO A 284 -10.96 -27.85 3.56
C PRO A 284 -10.36 -27.74 2.16
N TYR A 285 -9.42 -28.66 1.85
CA TYR A 285 -9.03 -29.00 0.48
C TYR A 285 -10.21 -29.63 -0.28
#